data_AF-A0A9J8BSF4-F1
#
_entry.id   AF-A0A9J8BSF4-F1
#
_cell.length_a   1.000
_cell.length_b   1.000
_cell.length_c   1.000
_cell.angle_alpha   90.00
_cell.angle_beta   90.00
_cell.angle_gamma   90.00
#
_symmetry.space_group_name_H-M   'P 1'
#
loop_
_entity.id
_entity.type
_entity.pdbx_description
1 polymer ?
#
loop_
_entity_poly.entity_id
_entity_poly.type
_entity_poly.pdbx_seq_one_letter_code
_entity_poly.pdbx_strand_id
1 'polypeptide(L)'
;MTGETIYVPRLVSSVDACTNTDPPYKCCPWLRRLCPCPPRGLLATIITKVSMAAVLFGVVWSITEKECLPGGNLFGIVTLFICSVAGGKLFGRIRFPNVPPLPPLLGMLLAGFILRNIPVVTDAVYIDVRWSASLRNIALGVILVKAGLELDGKALKKLKAVCLRLSMCPLTCEATTMAVVSYLILGLPWVWGFILGFVLGAVSPAVVVPSMLLLHKEGYGLEQGIPTLLMAACSVDDIIAITCFTTCLGIAFSTGTVWLNVLRGPLEVLGGAATGVALGYFLRYFPSRDQGNLVLKRSFLLLGLAVFALFGCNVAGIPGAGGLCTLVLTFVAGIGWGNAKAPVEAVVERFWHVFQPLLFGLIGAEVILTSLEVMTVFLGIAALFIALLVRLLTTFVVVLRAGFNLKEKVFITLAWMPKATVQAAIGSTALDMARSKNDLDLQKYGMDVLTVAVLSILITAPVGAILISLLGPRLLQKPKNPEWGEIFKQKMLINSKHLQRFPEPSKWSLSLVH
;
A
#
# COMPACT_ATOMS: atom_id res chain seq x y z
N MET A 1 47.86 -11.21 41.57
CA MET A 1 47.09 -9.96 41.73
C MET A 1 47.83 -8.92 40.91
N THR A 2 47.35 -8.34 39.82
CA THR A 2 46.01 -7.91 39.40
C THR A 2 45.93 -7.98 37.86
N GLY A 3 44.89 -8.61 37.31
CA GLY A 3 44.62 -8.63 35.86
C GLY A 3 43.62 -7.54 35.51
N GLU A 4 44.03 -6.57 34.70
CA GLU A 4 43.15 -5.55 34.13
C GLU A 4 42.25 -6.17 33.07
N THR A 5 40.93 -6.14 33.30
CA THR A 5 39.91 -6.53 32.34
C THR A 5 39.55 -5.32 31.48
N ILE A 6 39.96 -5.35 30.21
CA ILE A 6 39.59 -4.36 29.20
C ILE A 6 38.09 -4.54 28.89
N TYR A 7 37.27 -3.62 29.38
CA TYR A 7 35.85 -3.51 29.03
C TYR A 7 35.73 -2.90 27.62
N VAL A 8 35.33 -3.71 26.65
CA VAL A 8 34.95 -3.25 25.30
C VAL A 8 33.45 -2.92 25.33
N PRO A 9 33.02 -1.64 25.17
CA PRO A 9 31.61 -1.32 25.13
C PRO A 9 31.00 -1.82 23.81
N ARG A 10 29.93 -2.63 23.91
CA ARG A 10 29.08 -2.99 22.76
C ARG A 10 28.51 -1.70 22.15
N LEU A 11 28.77 -1.48 20.86
CA LEU A 11 28.14 -0.43 20.08
C LEU A 11 26.66 -0.78 19.86
N VAL A 12 25.79 -0.26 20.73
CA VAL A 12 24.34 -0.32 20.55
C VAL A 12 23.98 0.59 19.37
N SER A 13 23.68 0.00 18.21
CA SER A 13 23.14 0.70 17.04
C SER A 13 21.68 0.31 16.84
N SER A 14 20.81 0.91 17.65
CA SER A 14 19.38 1.01 17.37
C SER A 14 18.87 2.25 18.07
N VAL A 15 19.00 3.40 17.41
CA VAL A 15 18.24 4.59 17.81
C VAL A 15 16.80 4.31 17.41
N ASP A 16 16.05 3.76 18.35
CA ASP A 16 14.59 3.77 18.33
C ASP A 16 14.14 5.23 18.28
N ALA A 17 13.47 5.61 17.19
CA ALA A 17 12.89 6.94 16.99
C ALA A 17 11.66 7.21 17.90
N CYS A 18 11.66 6.71 19.14
CA CYS A 18 10.59 6.90 20.11
C CYS A 18 11.07 7.28 21.52
N THR A 19 12.36 7.52 21.73
CA THR A 19 12.87 8.12 22.96
C THR A 19 13.78 9.29 22.60
N ASN A 20 13.22 10.49 22.50
CA ASN A 20 14.02 11.71 22.70
C ASN A 20 14.56 11.64 24.13
N THR A 21 15.79 11.17 24.28
CA THR A 21 16.61 11.46 25.46
C THR A 21 17.27 12.81 25.20
N ASP A 22 16.46 13.86 25.18
CA ASP A 22 16.98 15.21 25.37
C ASP A 22 17.55 15.27 26.80
N PRO A 23 18.73 15.89 27.03
CA PRO A 23 19.23 16.09 28.38
C PRO A 23 18.19 16.88 29.18
N PRO A 24 18.05 16.63 30.50
CA PRO A 24 16.99 17.24 31.28
C PRO A 24 17.16 18.76 31.27
N TYR A 25 16.24 19.46 30.59
CA TYR A 25 16.08 20.90 30.76
C TYR A 25 15.87 21.18 32.26
N LYS A 26 16.77 21.96 32.86
CA LYS A 26 16.60 22.49 34.21
C LYS A 26 15.37 23.40 34.20
N CYS A 27 14.21 22.86 34.56
CA CYS A 27 12.99 23.63 34.70
C CYS A 27 13.08 24.54 35.93
N CYS A 28 12.63 25.79 35.82
CA CYS A 28 12.67 26.78 36.90
C CYS A 28 11.96 26.27 38.17
N PRO A 29 12.53 26.52 39.37
CA PRO A 29 12.07 25.93 40.63
C PRO A 29 10.63 26.34 41.04
N TRP A 30 10.10 27.42 40.47
CA TRP A 30 8.73 27.89 40.75
C TRP A 30 7.65 27.04 40.05
N LEU A 31 7.90 26.57 38.82
CA LEU A 31 6.92 25.79 38.04
C LEU A 31 6.73 24.35 38.58
N ARG A 32 7.69 23.86 39.39
CA ARG A 32 7.64 22.55 40.04
C ARG A 32 6.62 22.47 41.19
N ARG A 33 6.16 23.61 41.73
CA ARG A 33 5.17 23.64 42.82
C ARG A 33 3.72 23.61 42.34
N LEU A 34 3.43 24.04 41.11
CA LEU A 34 2.06 24.10 40.57
C LEU A 34 1.67 22.94 39.67
N CYS A 35 2.62 22.16 39.14
CA CYS A 35 2.32 21.00 38.30
C CYS A 35 3.11 19.78 38.79
N PRO A 36 2.45 18.75 39.36
CA PRO A 36 3.10 17.45 39.53
C PRO A 36 3.49 16.96 38.12
N CYS A 37 4.70 16.40 38.03
CA CYS A 37 5.38 16.00 36.80
C CYS A 37 4.40 15.57 35.69
N PRO A 38 4.49 16.13 34.46
CA PRO A 38 3.60 15.72 33.37
C PRO A 38 3.67 14.20 33.24
N PRO A 39 2.54 13.51 32.98
CA PRO A 39 2.56 12.07 32.79
C PRO A 39 3.64 11.75 31.76
N ARG A 40 4.51 10.78 32.06
CA ARG A 40 5.57 10.31 31.17
C ARG A 40 5.25 8.88 30.73
N GLY A 41 5.62 8.54 29.50
CA GLY A 41 5.46 7.20 28.95
C GLY A 41 4.13 6.97 28.20
N LEU A 42 3.62 5.75 28.27
CA LEU A 42 2.51 5.27 27.44
C LEU A 42 1.21 6.05 27.68
N LEU A 43 0.92 6.37 28.94
CA LEU A 43 -0.29 7.07 29.37
C LEU A 43 -0.33 8.51 28.82
N ALA A 44 0.79 9.22 28.87
CA ALA A 44 0.94 10.54 28.26
C ALA A 44 0.70 10.50 26.75
N THR A 45 1.30 9.52 26.08
CA THR A 45 1.15 9.33 24.62
C THR A 45 -0.29 9.03 24.23
N ILE A 46 -1.03 8.28 25.05
CA ILE A 46 -2.46 8.01 24.84
C ILE A 46 -3.26 9.28 25.03
N ILE A 47 -3.05 10.01 26.14
CA ILE A 47 -3.74 11.27 26.43
C ILE A 47 -3.51 12.28 25.31
N THR A 48 -2.27 12.48 24.84
CA THR A 48 -1.96 13.40 23.73
C THR A 48 -2.65 12.98 22.42
N LYS A 49 -2.75 11.68 22.15
CA LYS A 49 -3.42 11.19 20.94
C LYS A 49 -4.94 11.35 21.02
N VAL A 50 -5.53 11.08 22.18
CA VAL A 50 -6.95 11.28 22.44
C VAL A 50 -7.30 12.76 22.37
N SER A 51 -6.48 13.64 22.96
CA SER A 51 -6.71 15.08 22.87
C SER A 51 -6.55 15.61 21.45
N MET A 52 -5.55 15.16 20.68
CA MET A 52 -5.44 15.51 19.25
C MET A 52 -6.67 15.05 18.45
N ALA A 53 -7.18 13.85 18.70
CA ALA A 53 -8.38 13.34 18.04
C ALA A 53 -9.64 14.15 18.44
N ALA A 54 -9.77 14.49 19.73
CA ALA A 54 -10.87 15.31 20.24
C ALA A 54 -10.84 16.73 19.68
N VAL A 55 -9.67 17.35 19.56
CA VAL A 55 -9.52 18.68 18.92
C VAL A 55 -9.88 18.60 17.44
N LEU A 56 -9.39 17.60 16.72
CA LEU A 56 -9.71 17.45 15.30
C LEU A 56 -11.21 17.22 15.09
N PHE A 57 -11.83 16.36 15.91
CA PHE A 57 -13.27 16.16 15.91
C PHE A 57 -14.04 17.45 16.26
N GLY A 58 -13.61 18.19 17.29
CA GLY A 58 -14.22 19.45 17.71
C GLY A 58 -14.12 20.54 16.64
N VAL A 59 -13.01 20.62 15.90
CA VAL A 59 -12.87 21.55 14.77
C VAL A 59 -13.83 21.19 13.64
N VAL A 60 -13.91 19.92 13.25
CA VAL A 60 -14.83 19.50 12.17
C VAL A 60 -16.29 19.73 12.60
N TRP A 61 -16.63 19.37 13.84
CA TRP A 61 -17.94 19.63 14.43
C TRP A 61 -18.30 21.12 14.39
N SER A 62 -17.38 21.99 14.79
CA SER A 62 -17.58 23.45 14.80
C SER A 62 -17.85 24.03 13.40
N ILE A 63 -17.33 23.39 12.34
CA ILE A 63 -17.49 23.86 10.95
C ILE A 63 -18.77 23.32 10.31
N THR A 64 -19.18 22.09 10.64
CA THR A 64 -20.21 21.37 9.87
C THR A 64 -21.49 21.04 10.63
N GLU A 65 -21.59 21.43 11.91
CA GLU A 65 -22.79 21.39 12.78
C GLU A 65 -23.67 20.14 12.59
N LYS A 66 -24.62 20.18 11.65
CA LYS A 66 -25.60 19.11 11.39
C LYS A 66 -25.00 17.84 10.76
N GLU A 67 -23.93 17.94 9.98
CA GLU A 67 -23.29 16.78 9.32
C GLU A 67 -22.34 16.00 10.25
N CYS A 68 -22.02 16.56 11.42
CA CYS A 68 -21.18 15.93 12.44
C CYS A 68 -21.96 15.31 13.61
N LEU A 69 -23.29 15.42 13.61
CA LEU A 69 -24.13 14.69 14.56
C LEU A 69 -24.12 13.19 14.25
N PRO A 70 -24.42 12.32 15.24
CA PRO A 70 -24.62 10.89 15.01
C PRO A 70 -25.67 10.68 13.89
N GLY A 71 -25.33 9.88 12.89
CA GLY A 71 -26.11 9.71 11.65
C GLY A 71 -25.69 10.60 10.48
N GLY A 72 -24.80 11.58 10.71
CA GLY A 72 -24.20 12.40 9.65
C GLY A 72 -23.04 11.71 8.93
N ASN A 73 -22.87 12.00 7.64
CA ASN A 73 -21.83 11.39 6.80
C ASN A 73 -20.41 11.72 7.29
N LEU A 74 -20.15 12.98 7.65
CA LEU A 74 -18.84 13.40 8.15
C LEU A 74 -18.51 12.78 9.50
N PHE A 75 -19.51 12.64 10.38
CA PHE A 75 -19.35 11.90 11.63
C PHE A 75 -18.91 10.46 11.37
N GLY A 76 -19.53 9.78 10.40
CA GLY A 76 -19.19 8.42 10.01
C GLY A 76 -17.75 8.29 9.52
N ILE A 77 -17.31 9.16 8.61
CA ILE A 77 -15.96 9.15 8.03
C ILE A 77 -14.89 9.43 9.08
N VAL A 78 -15.10 10.43 9.95
CA VAL A 78 -14.13 10.79 11.00
C VAL A 78 -14.01 9.67 12.04
N THR A 79 -15.14 9.11 12.46
CA THR A 79 -15.18 7.99 13.41
C THR A 79 -14.44 6.78 12.83
N LEU A 80 -14.75 6.43 11.57
CA LEU A 80 -14.06 5.34 10.87
C LEU A 80 -12.56 5.60 10.77
N PHE A 81 -12.14 6.82 10.44
CA PHE A 81 -10.72 7.16 10.35
C PHE A 81 -10.01 6.98 11.70
N ILE A 82 -10.59 7.49 12.79
CA ILE A 82 -10.03 7.37 14.15
C ILE A 82 -9.94 5.89 14.56
N CYS A 83 -11.01 5.13 14.38
CA CYS A 83 -11.04 3.70 14.67
C CYS A 83 -10.04 2.91 13.83
N SER A 84 -9.88 3.25 12.54
CA SER A 84 -8.91 2.59 11.65
C SER A 84 -7.47 2.89 12.06
N VAL A 85 -7.16 4.15 12.41
CA VAL A 85 -5.85 4.53 12.94
C VAL A 85 -5.56 3.82 14.26
N ALA A 86 -6.56 3.71 15.14
CA ALA A 86 -6.45 2.99 16.41
C ALA A 86 -6.21 1.49 16.18
N GLY A 87 -7.01 0.86 15.32
CA GLY A 87 -6.89 -0.56 14.95
C GLY A 87 -5.54 -0.89 14.34
N GLY A 88 -5.04 -0.06 13.41
CA GLY A 88 -3.73 -0.25 12.81
C GLY A 88 -2.58 -0.10 13.83
N LYS A 89 -2.65 0.87 14.74
CA LYS A 89 -1.66 1.04 15.81
C LYS A 89 -1.72 -0.10 16.84
N LEU A 90 -2.91 -0.60 17.16
CA LEU A 90 -3.11 -1.73 18.06
C LEU A 90 -2.44 -2.98 17.48
N PHE A 91 -2.75 -3.34 16.23
CA PHE A 91 -2.14 -4.49 15.56
C PHE A 91 -0.63 -4.34 15.36
N GLY A 92 -0.15 -3.13 15.07
CA GLY A 92 1.30 -2.86 15.02
C GLY A 92 2.01 -2.95 16.37
N ARG A 93 1.27 -2.85 17.50
CA ARG A 93 1.81 -3.02 18.86
C ARG A 93 1.82 -4.47 19.32
N ILE A 94 0.93 -5.31 18.79
CA ILE A 94 0.87 -6.73 19.10
C ILE A 94 2.10 -7.40 18.48
N ARG A 95 3.11 -7.64 19.32
CA ARG A 95 4.28 -8.45 18.98
C ARG A 95 4.17 -9.78 19.70
N PHE A 96 4.06 -10.85 18.92
CA PHE A 96 4.18 -12.20 19.46
C PHE A 96 5.67 -12.58 19.50
N PRO A 97 6.14 -13.27 20.56
CA PRO A 97 7.50 -13.79 20.60
C PRO A 97 7.69 -14.77 19.42
N ASN A 98 8.69 -14.52 18.57
CA ASN A 98 9.04 -15.25 17.33
C ASN A 98 8.21 -14.95 16.07
N VAL A 99 7.31 -13.96 16.08
CA VAL A 99 6.46 -13.62 14.93
C VAL A 99 6.59 -12.12 14.64
N PRO A 100 6.76 -11.70 13.38
CA PRO A 100 6.83 -10.27 13.03
C PRO A 100 5.55 -9.56 13.48
N PRO A 101 5.62 -8.23 13.73
CA PRO A 101 4.43 -7.45 14.03
C PRO A 101 3.40 -7.67 12.93
N LEU A 102 2.15 -7.94 13.32
CA LEU A 102 1.07 -8.12 12.36
C LEU A 102 0.96 -6.88 11.47
N PRO A 103 0.72 -7.05 10.15
CA PRO A 103 0.55 -5.91 9.25
C PRO A 103 -0.50 -4.94 9.80
N PRO A 104 -0.17 -3.64 10.03
CA PRO A 104 -1.12 -2.65 10.56
C PRO A 104 -2.39 -2.52 9.70
N LEU A 105 -2.28 -2.85 8.40
CA LEU A 105 -3.36 -2.91 7.43
C LEU A 105 -4.53 -3.78 7.88
N LEU A 106 -4.23 -4.91 8.54
CA LEU A 106 -5.23 -5.85 9.02
C LEU A 106 -6.09 -5.20 10.11
N GLY A 107 -5.47 -4.49 11.06
CA GLY A 107 -6.18 -3.79 12.11
C GLY A 107 -7.04 -2.63 11.59
N MET A 108 -6.59 -1.94 10.55
CA MET A 108 -7.37 -0.87 9.89
C MET A 108 -8.62 -1.44 9.21
N LEU A 109 -8.48 -2.55 8.49
CA LEU A 109 -9.59 -3.22 7.80
C LEU A 109 -10.60 -3.79 8.80
N LEU A 110 -10.13 -4.50 9.83
CA LEU A 110 -11.00 -5.06 10.86
C LEU A 110 -11.77 -3.98 11.63
N ALA A 111 -11.17 -2.81 11.87
CA ALA A 111 -11.87 -1.71 12.51
C ALA A 111 -13.09 -1.25 11.67
N GLY A 112 -12.93 -1.08 10.35
CA GLY A 112 -14.04 -0.74 9.46
C GLY A 112 -15.11 -1.83 9.41
N PHE A 113 -14.68 -3.09 9.34
CA PHE A 113 -15.58 -4.25 9.35
C PHE A 113 -16.42 -4.32 10.64
N ILE A 114 -15.80 -4.11 11.79
CA ILE A 114 -16.49 -4.12 13.10
C ILE A 114 -17.49 -2.95 13.18
N LEU A 115 -17.09 -1.75 12.76
CA LEU A 115 -17.98 -0.58 12.78
C LEU A 115 -19.25 -0.78 11.95
N ARG A 116 -19.16 -1.50 10.82
CA ARG A 116 -20.32 -1.76 9.94
C ARG A 116 -21.25 -2.84 10.46
N ASN A 117 -20.74 -3.82 11.18
CA ASN A 117 -21.47 -5.04 11.55
C ASN A 117 -22.00 -5.04 12.99
N ILE A 118 -21.69 -4.01 13.81
CA ILE A 118 -22.30 -3.84 15.14
C ILE A 118 -23.54 -2.92 15.01
N PRO A 119 -24.77 -3.42 15.19
CA PRO A 119 -26.00 -2.67 14.89
C PRO A 119 -26.12 -1.35 15.65
N VAL A 120 -25.72 -1.32 16.93
CA VAL A 120 -25.72 -0.10 17.76
C VAL A 120 -24.80 1.00 17.20
N VAL A 121 -23.73 0.62 16.50
CA VAL A 121 -22.76 1.53 15.91
C VAL A 121 -23.15 1.91 14.49
N THR A 122 -23.76 1.00 13.74
CA THR A 122 -24.19 1.23 12.35
C THR A 122 -25.25 2.32 12.23
N ASP A 123 -26.18 2.40 13.18
CA ASP A 123 -27.22 3.44 13.21
C ASP A 123 -26.62 4.85 13.49
N ALA A 124 -25.49 4.91 14.19
CA ALA A 124 -24.79 6.15 14.50
C ALA A 124 -23.74 6.54 13.43
N VAL A 125 -23.15 5.56 12.74
CA VAL A 125 -22.05 5.73 11.77
C VAL A 125 -22.57 5.46 10.37
N TYR A 126 -23.26 6.46 9.81
CA TYR A 126 -23.66 6.46 8.41
C TYR A 126 -22.52 6.99 7.53
N ILE A 127 -22.19 6.26 6.46
CA ILE A 127 -21.21 6.67 5.47
C ILE A 127 -21.88 6.58 4.11
N ASP A 128 -21.95 7.72 3.42
CA ASP A 128 -22.48 7.77 2.07
C ASP A 128 -21.56 7.04 1.09
N VAL A 129 -22.16 6.22 0.23
CA VAL A 129 -21.44 5.36 -0.71
C VAL A 129 -20.63 6.18 -1.72
N ARG A 130 -21.12 7.34 -2.16
CA ARG A 130 -20.44 8.20 -3.13
C ARG A 130 -19.22 8.87 -2.52
N TRP A 131 -19.33 9.33 -1.27
CA TRP A 131 -18.19 9.86 -0.51
C TRP A 131 -17.14 8.78 -0.24
N SER A 132 -17.58 7.59 0.17
CA SER A 132 -16.73 6.42 0.37
C SER A 132 -15.93 6.09 -0.89
N ALA A 133 -16.62 5.92 -2.04
CA ALA A 133 -16.00 5.65 -3.33
C ALA A 133 -15.01 6.75 -3.76
N SER A 134 -15.37 8.02 -3.55
CA SER A 134 -14.50 9.16 -3.88
C SER A 134 -13.21 9.15 -3.06
N LEU A 135 -13.31 8.91 -1.76
CA LEU A 135 -12.13 8.84 -0.89
C LEU A 135 -11.24 7.62 -1.20
N ARG A 136 -11.84 6.47 -1.51
CA ARG A 136 -11.10 5.29 -1.99
C ARG A 136 -10.36 5.57 -3.30
N ASN A 137 -10.98 6.28 -4.24
CA ASN A 137 -10.35 6.68 -5.50
C ASN A 137 -9.20 7.68 -5.30
N ILE A 138 -9.31 8.61 -4.34
CA ILE A 138 -8.19 9.49 -3.98
C ILE A 138 -7.03 8.65 -3.42
N ALA A 139 -7.31 7.72 -2.50
CA ALA A 139 -6.30 6.84 -1.95
C ALA A 139 -5.67 5.92 -3.03
N LEU A 140 -6.46 5.45 -4.00
CA LEU A 140 -5.97 4.74 -5.19
C LEU A 140 -5.02 5.63 -6.02
N GLY A 141 -5.32 6.92 -6.19
CA GLY A 141 -4.40 7.86 -6.84
C GLY A 141 -3.06 7.97 -6.11
N VAL A 142 -3.09 8.12 -4.79
CA VAL A 142 -1.88 8.22 -3.97
C VAL A 142 -1.05 6.93 -4.05
N ILE A 143 -1.67 5.75 -4.04
CA ILE A 143 -0.93 4.49 -4.12
C ILE A 143 -0.34 4.24 -5.51
N LEU A 144 -1.05 4.59 -6.59
CA LEU A 144 -0.53 4.51 -7.96
C LEU A 144 0.67 5.44 -8.16
N VAL A 145 0.59 6.65 -7.60
CA VAL A 145 1.71 7.61 -7.57
C VAL A 145 2.91 7.01 -6.85
N LYS A 146 2.68 6.42 -5.66
CA LYS A 146 3.73 5.76 -4.89
C LYS A 146 4.36 4.60 -5.68
N ALA A 147 3.55 3.73 -6.29
CA ALA A 147 4.04 2.61 -7.10
C ALA A 147 4.87 3.08 -8.30
N GLY A 148 4.42 4.10 -9.03
CA GLY A 148 5.18 4.68 -10.14
C GLY A 148 6.51 5.31 -9.69
N LEU A 149 6.55 5.88 -8.48
CA LEU A 149 7.78 6.36 -7.84
C LEU A 149 8.60 5.26 -7.17
N GLU A 150 8.13 4.03 -6.97
CA GLU A 150 8.99 2.96 -6.41
C GLU A 150 9.75 2.20 -7.51
N LEU A 151 9.29 2.30 -8.76
CA LEU A 151 9.93 1.68 -9.90
C LEU A 151 11.35 2.19 -10.12
N ASP A 152 12.33 1.28 -10.05
CA ASP A 152 13.71 1.54 -10.42
C ASP A 152 13.98 1.06 -11.85
N GLY A 153 14.05 2.03 -12.78
CA GLY A 153 14.37 1.76 -14.18
C GLY A 153 15.76 1.14 -14.40
N LYS A 154 16.73 1.34 -13.49
CA LYS A 154 18.07 0.73 -13.60
C LYS A 154 18.02 -0.74 -13.20
N ALA A 155 17.36 -1.06 -12.08
CA ALA A 155 17.13 -2.45 -11.65
C ALA A 155 16.31 -3.22 -12.71
N LEU A 156 15.27 -2.59 -13.26
CA LEU A 156 14.46 -3.17 -14.33
C LEU A 156 15.30 -3.51 -15.56
N LYS A 157 16.21 -2.63 -16.01
CA LYS A 157 17.10 -2.92 -17.14
C LYS A 157 18.08 -4.05 -16.85
N LYS A 158 18.63 -4.12 -15.63
CA LYS A 158 19.63 -5.12 -15.24
C LYS A 158 19.03 -6.53 -15.10
N LEU A 159 17.81 -6.64 -14.58
CA LEU A 159 17.14 -7.92 -14.27
C LEU A 159 15.92 -8.18 -15.15
N LYS A 160 15.81 -7.52 -16.30
CA LYS A 160 14.58 -7.48 -17.13
C LYS A 160 13.95 -8.83 -17.40
N ALA A 161 14.74 -9.85 -17.75
CA ALA A 161 14.21 -11.14 -18.16
C ALA A 161 13.64 -11.94 -16.98
N VAL A 162 14.35 -11.98 -15.84
CA VAL A 162 13.90 -12.72 -14.65
C VAL A 162 12.77 -11.97 -13.96
N CYS A 163 12.88 -10.65 -13.83
CA CYS A 163 11.85 -9.78 -13.27
C CYS A 163 10.53 -9.91 -14.05
N LEU A 164 10.58 -9.74 -15.39
CA LEU A 164 9.38 -9.83 -16.22
C LEU A 164 8.74 -11.23 -16.18
N ARG A 165 9.56 -12.29 -16.22
CA ARG A 165 9.04 -13.67 -16.16
C ARG A 165 8.39 -13.97 -14.80
N LEU A 166 8.98 -13.48 -13.71
CA LEU A 166 8.47 -13.64 -12.35
C LEU A 166 7.18 -12.83 -12.11
N SER A 167 7.02 -11.68 -12.75
CA SER A 167 5.79 -10.89 -12.67
C SER A 167 4.69 -11.42 -13.59
N MET A 168 4.98 -11.64 -14.89
CA MET A 168 3.92 -12.00 -15.86
C MET A 168 3.38 -13.42 -15.71
N CYS A 169 4.25 -14.42 -15.59
CA CYS A 169 3.81 -15.81 -15.69
C CYS A 169 2.94 -16.25 -14.49
N PRO A 170 3.35 -16.01 -13.23
CA PRO A 170 2.50 -16.33 -12.07
C PRO A 170 1.20 -15.54 -12.08
N LEU A 171 1.24 -14.25 -12.41
CA LEU A 171 0.07 -13.38 -12.48
C LEU A 171 -0.95 -13.89 -13.50
N THR A 172 -0.51 -14.19 -14.73
CA THR A 172 -1.41 -14.64 -15.80
C THR A 172 -1.98 -16.02 -15.51
N CYS A 173 -1.17 -16.95 -14.99
CA CYS A 173 -1.65 -18.26 -14.58
C CYS A 173 -2.65 -18.18 -13.42
N GLU A 174 -2.38 -17.36 -12.40
CA GLU A 174 -3.29 -17.19 -11.26
C GLU A 174 -4.60 -16.52 -11.69
N ALA A 175 -4.53 -15.46 -12.50
CA ALA A 175 -5.71 -14.76 -12.99
C ALA A 175 -6.58 -15.68 -13.86
N THR A 176 -5.96 -16.49 -14.73
CA THR A 176 -6.69 -17.46 -15.57
C THR A 176 -7.31 -18.57 -14.72
N THR A 177 -6.57 -19.09 -13.74
CA THR A 177 -7.09 -20.10 -12.82
C THR A 177 -8.28 -19.54 -12.04
N MET A 178 -8.15 -18.33 -11.51
CA MET A 178 -9.23 -17.66 -10.80
C MET A 178 -10.44 -17.39 -11.70
N ALA A 179 -10.25 -17.01 -12.97
CA ALA A 179 -11.34 -16.82 -13.91
C ALA A 179 -12.11 -18.13 -14.19
N VAL A 180 -11.39 -19.23 -14.42
CA VAL A 180 -12.01 -20.56 -14.61
C VAL A 180 -12.73 -21.01 -13.34
N VAL A 181 -12.08 -20.89 -12.19
CA VAL A 181 -12.63 -21.36 -10.92
C VAL A 181 -13.82 -20.51 -10.47
N SER A 182 -13.80 -19.20 -10.67
CA SER A 182 -14.93 -18.32 -10.36
C SER A 182 -16.12 -18.55 -11.29
N TYR A 183 -15.88 -18.84 -12.57
CA TYR A 183 -16.95 -19.25 -13.48
C TYR A 183 -17.61 -20.55 -13.04
N LEU A 184 -16.82 -21.56 -12.67
CA LEU A 184 -17.33 -22.89 -12.29
C LEU A 184 -17.93 -22.95 -10.88
N ILE A 185 -17.33 -22.26 -9.91
CA ILE A 185 -17.68 -22.36 -8.48
C ILE A 185 -18.61 -21.21 -8.05
N LEU A 186 -18.30 -19.97 -8.44
CA LEU A 186 -19.04 -18.77 -8.01
C LEU A 186 -20.14 -18.35 -9.01
N GLY A 187 -20.21 -18.98 -10.19
CA GLY A 187 -21.18 -18.63 -11.22
C GLY A 187 -20.95 -17.24 -11.85
N LEU A 188 -19.74 -16.68 -11.72
CA LEU A 188 -19.41 -15.37 -12.27
C LEU A 188 -19.18 -15.46 -13.79
N PRO A 189 -19.67 -14.50 -14.60
CA PRO A 189 -19.34 -14.44 -16.02
C PRO A 189 -17.84 -14.35 -16.27
N TRP A 190 -17.34 -14.87 -17.40
CA TRP A 190 -15.91 -14.89 -17.73
C TRP A 190 -15.18 -13.56 -17.51
N VAL A 191 -15.79 -12.44 -17.94
CA VAL A 191 -15.17 -11.11 -17.78
C VAL A 191 -15.02 -10.75 -16.30
N TRP A 192 -16.04 -11.01 -15.48
CA TRP A 192 -15.99 -10.80 -14.02
C TRP A 192 -15.02 -11.75 -13.32
N GLY A 193 -14.89 -12.99 -13.82
CA GLY A 193 -13.86 -13.92 -13.36
C GLY A 193 -12.44 -13.42 -13.63
N PHE A 194 -12.20 -12.82 -14.80
CA PHE A 194 -10.91 -12.18 -15.09
C PHE A 194 -10.69 -10.90 -14.26
N ILE A 195 -11.73 -10.09 -14.04
CA ILE A 195 -11.66 -8.94 -13.12
C ILE A 195 -11.21 -9.44 -11.73
N LEU A 196 -11.86 -10.47 -11.18
CA LEU A 196 -11.46 -11.07 -9.92
C LEU A 196 -10.03 -11.62 -9.96
N GLY A 197 -9.67 -12.31 -11.04
CA GLY A 197 -8.34 -12.87 -11.24
C GLY A 197 -7.23 -11.82 -11.24
N PHE A 198 -7.43 -10.68 -11.89
CA PHE A 198 -6.43 -9.60 -11.91
C PHE A 198 -6.43 -8.76 -10.62
N VAL A 199 -7.56 -8.63 -9.92
CA VAL A 199 -7.59 -8.07 -8.56
C VAL A 199 -6.75 -8.92 -7.62
N LEU A 200 -6.99 -10.23 -7.63
CA LEU A 200 -6.28 -11.15 -6.74
C LEU A 200 -4.83 -11.32 -7.15
N GLY A 201 -4.52 -11.42 -8.44
CA GLY A 201 -3.20 -11.82 -8.93
C GLY A 201 -2.02 -10.91 -8.53
N ALA A 202 -2.28 -9.66 -8.13
CA ALA A 202 -1.26 -8.70 -7.71
C ALA A 202 -0.60 -9.05 -6.37
N VAL A 203 0.73 -9.01 -6.29
CA VAL A 203 1.46 -9.13 -5.00
C VAL A 203 1.51 -7.81 -4.27
N SER A 204 1.25 -7.80 -2.97
CA SER A 204 1.23 -6.54 -2.23
C SER A 204 2.62 -6.05 -1.79
N PRO A 205 3.09 -4.87 -2.28
CA PRO A 205 4.36 -4.29 -1.87
C PRO A 205 4.36 -3.89 -0.38
N ALA A 206 3.21 -3.53 0.19
CA ALA A 206 3.14 -3.12 1.59
C ALA A 206 3.48 -4.24 2.61
N VAL A 207 3.47 -5.50 2.19
CA VAL A 207 3.89 -6.65 3.02
C VAL A 207 5.28 -7.12 2.61
N VAL A 208 5.52 -7.22 1.30
CA VAL A 208 6.80 -7.71 0.75
C VAL A 208 7.93 -6.71 0.95
N VAL A 209 7.76 -5.43 0.58
CA VAL A 209 8.84 -4.43 0.58
C VAL A 209 9.43 -4.20 1.98
N PRO A 210 8.66 -3.95 3.06
CA PRO A 210 9.25 -3.76 4.39
C PRO A 210 10.04 -4.99 4.85
N SER A 211 9.52 -6.19 4.56
CA SER A 211 10.17 -7.46 4.91
C SER A 211 11.47 -7.67 4.11
N MET A 212 11.46 -7.33 2.81
CA MET A 212 12.65 -7.38 1.96
C MET A 212 13.69 -6.33 2.36
N LEU A 213 13.28 -5.13 2.75
CA LEU A 213 14.18 -4.10 3.28
C LEU A 213 14.85 -4.53 4.59
N LEU A 214 14.12 -5.25 5.46
CA LEU A 214 14.70 -5.81 6.68
C LEU A 214 15.77 -6.87 6.35
N LEU A 215 15.43 -7.84 5.48
CA LEU A 215 16.39 -8.86 5.03
C LEU A 215 17.60 -8.25 4.31
N HIS A 216 17.36 -7.20 3.52
CA HIS A 216 18.42 -6.43 2.85
C HIS A 216 19.35 -5.76 3.87
N LYS A 217 18.80 -5.15 4.94
CA LYS A 217 19.60 -4.54 6.02
C LYS A 217 20.42 -5.56 6.80
N GLU A 218 19.86 -6.75 7.01
CA GLU A 218 20.51 -7.85 7.74
C GLU A 218 21.52 -8.65 6.89
N GLY A 219 21.60 -8.34 5.60
CA GLY A 219 22.55 -8.96 4.66
C GLY A 219 22.06 -10.25 4.01
N TYR A 220 20.81 -10.67 4.22
CA TYR A 220 20.30 -11.93 3.69
C TYR A 220 20.00 -11.85 2.18
N GLY A 221 20.59 -12.76 1.39
CA GLY A 221 20.30 -12.90 -0.05
C GLY A 221 20.82 -11.75 -0.92
N LEU A 222 21.75 -10.93 -0.40
CA LEU A 222 22.32 -9.78 -1.10
C LEU A 222 23.19 -10.17 -2.30
N GLU A 223 24.03 -11.21 -2.16
CA GLU A 223 24.92 -11.67 -3.24
C GLU A 223 24.12 -12.07 -4.50
N GLN A 224 22.95 -12.67 -4.29
CA GLN A 224 22.04 -13.11 -5.36
C GLN A 224 21.03 -12.02 -5.77
N GLY A 225 21.00 -10.88 -5.06
CA GLY A 225 20.08 -9.77 -5.34
C GLY A 225 18.60 -10.09 -5.13
N ILE A 226 18.27 -11.11 -4.31
CA ILE A 226 16.89 -11.59 -4.14
C ILE A 226 15.95 -10.50 -3.60
N PRO A 227 16.28 -9.77 -2.52
CA PRO A 227 15.42 -8.69 -2.03
C PRO A 227 15.15 -7.62 -3.11
N THR A 228 16.19 -7.23 -3.87
CA THR A 228 16.07 -6.24 -4.94
C THR A 228 15.21 -6.75 -6.11
N LEU A 229 15.38 -8.01 -6.49
CA LEU A 229 14.55 -8.66 -7.51
C LEU A 229 13.08 -8.68 -7.10
N LEU A 230 12.78 -9.11 -5.87
CA LEU A 230 11.42 -9.21 -5.36
C LEU A 230 10.74 -7.84 -5.25
N MET A 231 11.45 -6.81 -4.75
CA MET A 231 10.92 -5.45 -4.72
C MET A 231 10.60 -4.93 -6.13
N ALA A 232 11.52 -5.10 -7.09
CA ALA A 232 11.30 -4.64 -8.46
C ALA A 232 10.19 -5.41 -9.20
N ALA A 233 10.17 -6.74 -9.05
CA ALA A 233 9.17 -7.58 -9.71
C ALA A 233 7.77 -7.37 -9.12
N CYS A 234 7.65 -6.98 -7.84
CA CYS A 234 6.36 -6.68 -7.21
C CYS A 234 5.75 -5.43 -7.84
N SER A 235 6.55 -4.39 -8.08
CA SER A 235 6.07 -3.19 -8.75
C SER A 235 5.67 -3.46 -10.21
N VAL A 236 6.38 -4.33 -10.94
CA VAL A 236 6.00 -4.71 -12.32
C VAL A 236 4.74 -5.57 -12.34
N ASP A 237 4.60 -6.49 -11.37
CA ASP A 237 3.41 -7.33 -11.18
C ASP A 237 2.16 -6.46 -10.97
N ASP A 238 2.25 -5.45 -10.09
CA ASP A 238 1.18 -4.47 -9.85
C ASP A 238 0.77 -3.71 -11.11
N ILE A 239 1.74 -3.22 -11.91
CA ILE A 239 1.45 -2.51 -13.16
C ILE A 239 0.63 -3.40 -14.09
N ILE A 240 1.07 -4.65 -14.28
CA ILE A 240 0.43 -5.56 -15.22
C ILE A 240 -0.95 -5.95 -14.70
N ALA A 241 -1.09 -6.24 -13.41
CA ALA A 241 -2.36 -6.56 -12.79
C ALA A 241 -3.37 -5.42 -12.92
N ILE A 242 -2.98 -4.18 -12.60
CA ILE A 242 -3.85 -3.01 -12.70
C ILE A 242 -4.21 -2.71 -14.16
N THR A 243 -3.26 -2.86 -15.10
CA THR A 243 -3.52 -2.63 -16.53
C THR A 243 -4.51 -3.67 -17.09
N CYS A 244 -4.33 -4.94 -16.76
CA CYS A 244 -5.25 -5.99 -17.19
C CYS A 244 -6.63 -5.85 -16.52
N PHE A 245 -6.66 -5.53 -15.22
CA PHE A 245 -7.89 -5.25 -14.49
C PHE A 245 -8.70 -4.12 -15.13
N THR A 246 -8.06 -2.98 -15.40
CA THR A 246 -8.71 -1.83 -16.04
C THR A 246 -9.19 -2.15 -17.46
N THR A 247 -8.45 -2.97 -18.21
CA THR A 247 -8.87 -3.46 -19.53
C THR A 247 -10.13 -4.32 -19.42
N CYS A 248 -10.17 -5.29 -18.49
CA CYS A 248 -11.35 -6.13 -18.26
C CYS A 248 -12.55 -5.30 -17.76
N LEU A 249 -12.31 -4.29 -16.92
CA LEU A 249 -13.34 -3.37 -16.46
C LEU A 249 -13.94 -2.56 -17.64
N GLY A 250 -13.09 -2.05 -18.53
CA GLY A 250 -13.52 -1.36 -19.75
C GLY A 250 -14.40 -2.26 -20.63
N ILE A 251 -14.03 -3.54 -20.79
CA ILE A 251 -14.81 -4.53 -21.53
C ILE A 251 -16.16 -4.78 -20.84
N ALA A 252 -16.18 -5.03 -19.52
CA ALA A 252 -17.39 -5.33 -18.75
C ALA A 252 -18.43 -4.21 -18.82
N PHE A 253 -17.98 -2.95 -18.84
CA PHE A 253 -18.86 -1.77 -18.79
C PHE A 253 -18.96 -1.04 -20.13
N SER A 254 -18.43 -1.59 -21.22
CA SER A 254 -18.56 -0.99 -22.54
C SER A 254 -19.96 -1.17 -23.12
N THR A 255 -20.55 -0.07 -23.59
CA THR A 255 -21.85 -0.04 -24.28
C THR A 255 -21.59 0.04 -25.78
N GLY A 256 -21.67 -1.10 -26.48
CA GLY A 256 -21.39 -1.19 -27.91
C GLY A 256 -21.43 -2.63 -28.44
N THR A 257 -21.28 -2.80 -29.76
CA THR A 257 -21.12 -4.12 -30.38
C THR A 257 -19.87 -4.81 -29.84
N VAL A 258 -19.88 -6.14 -29.69
CA VAL A 258 -18.76 -6.93 -29.13
C VAL A 258 -17.39 -6.56 -29.72
N TRP A 259 -17.32 -6.27 -31.02
CA TRP A 259 -16.09 -5.85 -31.69
C TRP A 259 -15.54 -4.49 -31.21
N LEU A 260 -16.41 -3.47 -31.08
CA LEU A 260 -16.04 -2.16 -30.55
C LEU A 260 -15.64 -2.23 -29.08
N ASN A 261 -16.26 -3.13 -28.31
CA ASN A 261 -15.94 -3.35 -26.89
C ASN A 261 -14.57 -3.98 -26.70
N VAL A 262 -14.21 -4.95 -27.55
CA VAL A 262 -12.86 -5.55 -27.57
C VAL A 262 -11.79 -4.54 -27.97
N LEU A 263 -12.08 -3.64 -28.93
CA LEU A 263 -11.14 -2.60 -29.35
C LEU A 263 -10.99 -1.47 -28.32
N ARG A 264 -12.07 -1.19 -27.57
CA ARG A 264 -12.09 -0.13 -26.55
C ARG A 264 -11.05 -0.39 -25.46
N GLY A 265 -10.95 -1.60 -24.92
CA GLY A 265 -9.98 -1.93 -23.86
C GLY A 265 -8.53 -1.52 -24.21
N PRO A 266 -7.94 -2.03 -25.30
CA PRO A 266 -6.63 -1.59 -25.80
C PRO A 266 -6.54 -0.09 -26.07
N LEU A 267 -7.61 0.55 -26.57
CA LEU A 267 -7.64 2.00 -26.78
C LEU A 267 -7.59 2.78 -25.46
N GLU A 268 -8.29 2.34 -24.40
CA GLU A 268 -8.21 2.98 -23.07
C GLU A 268 -6.79 2.85 -22.49
N VAL A 269 -6.15 1.69 -22.68
CA VAL A 269 -4.76 1.45 -22.28
C VAL A 269 -3.80 2.37 -23.05
N LEU A 270 -3.92 2.43 -24.37
CA LEU A 270 -3.07 3.29 -25.20
C LEU A 270 -3.30 4.78 -24.89
N GLY A 271 -4.56 5.19 -24.73
CA GLY A 271 -4.92 6.57 -24.37
C GLY A 271 -4.41 6.97 -22.99
N GLY A 272 -4.57 6.10 -21.99
CA GLY A 272 -4.04 6.30 -20.64
C GLY A 272 -2.51 6.38 -20.64
N ALA A 273 -1.83 5.47 -21.34
CA ALA A 273 -0.38 5.48 -21.45
C ALA A 273 0.14 6.73 -22.18
N ALA A 274 -0.45 7.10 -23.33
CA ALA A 274 -0.04 8.27 -24.10
C ALA A 274 -0.22 9.57 -23.31
N THR A 275 -1.37 9.74 -22.67
CA THR A 275 -1.66 10.91 -21.81
C THR A 275 -0.73 10.93 -20.61
N GLY A 276 -0.48 9.77 -19.99
CA GLY A 276 0.46 9.64 -18.89
C GLY A 276 1.90 10.03 -19.29
N VAL A 277 2.37 9.60 -20.46
CA VAL A 277 3.68 10.01 -20.98
C VAL A 277 3.74 11.53 -21.18
N ALA A 278 2.71 12.13 -21.80
CA ALA A 278 2.64 13.56 -22.03
C ALA A 278 2.68 14.35 -20.71
N LEU A 279 1.86 13.98 -19.72
CA LEU A 279 1.83 14.60 -18.39
C LEU A 279 3.12 14.35 -17.59
N GLY A 280 3.74 13.19 -17.75
CA GLY A 280 5.02 12.86 -17.13
C GLY A 280 6.17 13.72 -17.68
N TYR A 281 6.20 13.96 -18.99
CA TYR A 281 7.12 14.92 -19.60
C TYR A 281 6.83 16.35 -19.13
N PHE A 282 5.56 16.74 -19.03
CA PHE A 282 5.19 18.03 -18.46
C PHE A 282 5.76 18.21 -17.04
N LEU A 283 5.58 17.23 -16.14
CA LEU A 283 6.14 17.25 -14.77
C LEU A 283 7.66 17.17 -14.70
N ARG A 284 8.30 16.64 -15.74
CA ARG A 284 9.76 16.62 -15.84
C ARG A 284 10.33 18.03 -16.03
N TYR A 285 9.65 18.87 -16.81
CA TYR A 285 10.08 20.23 -17.11
C TYR A 285 9.49 21.26 -16.14
N PHE A 286 8.25 21.07 -15.69
CA PHE A 286 7.55 21.97 -14.77
C PHE A 286 7.33 21.30 -13.40
N PRO A 287 7.70 21.94 -12.28
CA PRO A 287 8.30 23.28 -12.15
C PRO A 287 9.79 23.30 -12.55
N SER A 288 10.25 24.42 -13.13
CA SER A 288 11.67 24.63 -13.46
C SER A 288 12.52 24.59 -12.19
N ARG A 289 13.79 24.19 -12.34
CA ARG A 289 14.75 24.06 -11.24
C ARG A 289 15.03 25.39 -10.52
N ASP A 290 14.73 26.50 -11.17
CA ASP A 290 14.98 27.86 -10.69
C ASP A 290 13.95 28.32 -9.65
N GLN A 291 12.86 27.55 -9.47
CA GLN A 291 11.80 27.90 -8.53
C GLN A 291 12.11 27.40 -7.11
N GLY A 292 11.89 28.26 -6.12
CA GLY A 292 11.87 27.88 -4.71
C GLY A 292 10.79 26.84 -4.38
N ASN A 293 11.01 26.05 -3.33
CA ASN A 293 10.14 24.96 -2.87
C ASN A 293 9.78 23.93 -3.97
N LEU A 294 10.78 23.57 -4.80
CA LEU A 294 10.64 22.65 -5.92
C LEU A 294 10.00 21.30 -5.55
N VAL A 295 10.37 20.74 -4.39
CA VAL A 295 9.85 19.45 -3.91
C VAL A 295 8.34 19.53 -3.68
N LEU A 296 7.87 20.54 -2.93
CA LEU A 296 6.45 20.71 -2.62
C LEU A 296 5.61 20.93 -3.88
N LYS A 297 6.09 21.78 -4.79
CA LYS A 297 5.39 22.04 -6.06
C LYS A 297 5.32 20.79 -6.94
N ARG A 298 6.40 20.02 -7.04
CA ARG A 298 6.40 18.73 -7.77
C ARG A 298 5.46 17.73 -7.13
N SER A 299 5.49 17.57 -5.81
CA SER A 299 4.59 16.68 -5.09
C SER A 299 3.13 17.08 -5.25
N PHE A 300 2.82 18.38 -5.15
CA PHE A 300 1.46 18.89 -5.33
C PHE A 300 0.95 18.66 -6.75
N LEU A 301 1.72 19.00 -7.78
CA LEU A 301 1.31 18.78 -9.17
C LEU A 301 1.20 17.29 -9.49
N LEU A 302 2.12 16.47 -9.02
CA LEU A 302 2.11 15.02 -9.22
C LEU A 302 0.86 14.38 -8.60
N LEU A 303 0.56 14.68 -7.33
CA LEU A 303 -0.63 14.16 -6.64
C LEU A 303 -1.93 14.74 -7.21
N GLY A 304 -1.95 16.03 -7.51
CA GLY A 304 -3.09 16.72 -8.10
C GLY A 304 -3.44 16.17 -9.49
N LEU A 305 -2.44 16.02 -10.38
CA LEU A 305 -2.64 15.45 -11.71
C LEU A 305 -3.03 13.98 -11.66
N ALA A 306 -2.52 13.21 -10.70
CA ALA A 306 -2.92 11.81 -10.50
C ALA A 306 -4.40 11.69 -10.12
N VAL A 307 -4.85 12.43 -9.11
CA VAL A 307 -6.25 12.43 -8.69
C VAL A 307 -7.13 12.98 -9.82
N PHE A 308 -6.71 14.06 -10.48
CA PHE A 308 -7.42 14.61 -11.62
C PHE A 308 -7.55 13.62 -12.78
N ALA A 309 -6.51 12.85 -13.10
CA ALA A 309 -6.56 11.82 -14.14
C ALA A 309 -7.59 10.72 -13.80
N LEU A 310 -7.64 10.26 -12.55
CA LEU A 310 -8.62 9.25 -12.11
C LEU A 310 -10.06 9.75 -12.24
N PHE A 311 -10.38 10.92 -11.67
CA PHE A 311 -11.73 11.47 -11.73
C PHE A 311 -12.11 11.96 -13.12
N GLY A 312 -11.17 12.59 -13.84
CA GLY A 312 -11.38 13.10 -15.20
C GLY A 312 -11.67 11.98 -16.20
N CYS A 313 -10.96 10.85 -16.12
CA CYS A 313 -11.23 9.68 -16.96
C CYS A 313 -12.58 9.02 -16.63
N ASN A 314 -12.99 9.00 -15.35
CA ASN A 314 -14.32 8.52 -14.97
C ASN A 314 -15.43 9.39 -15.57
N VAL A 315 -15.28 10.73 -15.55
CA VAL A 315 -16.24 11.66 -16.16
C VAL A 315 -16.23 11.55 -17.69
N ALA A 316 -15.07 11.31 -18.31
CA ALA A 316 -14.95 11.09 -19.75
C ALA A 316 -15.54 9.73 -20.21
N GLY A 317 -15.99 8.88 -19.29
CA GLY A 317 -16.53 7.55 -19.60
C GLY A 317 -15.45 6.53 -20.00
N ILE A 318 -14.19 6.76 -19.64
CA ILE A 318 -13.04 5.89 -19.94
C ILE A 318 -12.33 5.54 -18.62
N PRO A 319 -13.02 4.89 -17.67
CA PRO A 319 -12.51 4.69 -16.31
C PRO A 319 -11.22 3.86 -16.29
N GLY A 320 -10.99 2.98 -17.28
CA GLY A 320 -9.78 2.18 -17.35
C GLY A 320 -8.51 2.99 -17.62
N ALA A 321 -8.60 4.14 -18.30
CA ALA A 321 -7.46 4.96 -18.67
C ALA A 321 -6.82 5.72 -17.48
N GLY A 322 -7.62 6.09 -16.47
CA GLY A 322 -7.18 6.99 -15.39
C GLY A 322 -6.08 6.40 -14.50
N GLY A 323 -6.22 5.11 -14.14
CA GLY A 323 -5.24 4.41 -13.32
C GLY A 323 -3.90 4.25 -14.02
N LEU A 324 -3.93 3.81 -15.29
CA LEU A 324 -2.73 3.66 -16.10
C LEU A 324 -2.06 5.00 -16.40
N CYS A 325 -2.84 6.05 -16.70
CA CYS A 325 -2.32 7.41 -16.87
C CYS A 325 -1.53 7.86 -15.63
N THR A 326 -2.10 7.65 -14.44
CA THR A 326 -1.47 7.99 -13.15
C THR A 326 -0.15 7.24 -12.93
N LEU A 327 -0.11 5.96 -13.29
CA LEU A 327 1.11 5.16 -13.15
C LEU A 327 2.19 5.61 -14.12
N VAL A 328 1.84 5.78 -15.39
CA VAL A 328 2.80 6.15 -16.44
C VAL A 328 3.33 7.57 -16.22
N LEU A 329 2.48 8.52 -15.81
CA LEU A 329 2.91 9.90 -15.54
C LEU A 329 3.93 9.97 -14.40
N THR A 330 3.71 9.21 -13.33
CA THR A 330 4.58 9.20 -12.16
C THR A 330 5.90 8.49 -12.43
N PHE A 331 5.86 7.41 -13.20
CA PHE A 331 7.07 6.71 -13.64
C PHE A 331 7.95 7.58 -14.55
N VAL A 332 7.36 8.21 -15.58
CA VAL A 332 8.09 9.10 -16.50
C VAL A 332 8.67 10.32 -15.77
N ALA A 333 7.89 10.93 -14.88
CA ALA A 333 8.38 12.02 -14.03
C ALA A 333 9.54 11.56 -13.12
N GLY A 334 9.41 10.39 -12.49
CA GLY A 334 10.43 9.79 -11.63
C GLY A 334 11.75 9.52 -12.36
N ILE A 335 11.71 9.00 -13.58
CA ILE A 335 12.91 8.84 -14.44
C ILE A 335 13.54 10.21 -14.74
N GLY A 336 12.71 11.20 -15.07
CA GLY A 336 13.17 12.55 -15.39
C GLY A 336 13.88 13.26 -14.24
N TRP A 337 13.49 12.98 -13.00
CA TRP A 337 14.06 13.61 -11.80
C TRP A 337 15.31 12.91 -11.24
N GLY A 338 15.54 11.64 -11.57
CA GLY A 338 16.71 10.89 -11.10
C GLY A 338 16.82 10.89 -9.56
N ASN A 339 17.92 11.41 -9.01
CA ASN A 339 18.13 11.47 -7.55
C ASN A 339 17.19 12.47 -6.85
N ALA A 340 16.62 13.45 -7.56
CA ALA A 340 15.67 14.42 -6.99
C ALA A 340 14.26 13.82 -6.77
N LYS A 341 14.08 12.54 -7.06
CA LYS A 341 12.85 11.76 -6.84
C LYS A 341 12.62 11.43 -5.36
N ALA A 342 13.67 11.07 -4.63
CA ALA A 342 13.60 10.66 -3.22
C ALA A 342 12.85 11.64 -2.29
N PRO A 343 13.07 12.97 -2.36
CA PRO A 343 12.31 13.89 -1.52
C PRO A 343 10.82 13.99 -1.90
N VAL A 344 10.47 13.81 -3.18
CA VAL A 344 9.07 13.78 -3.64
C VAL A 344 8.38 12.51 -3.13
N GLU A 345 9.07 11.38 -3.19
CA GLU A 345 8.62 10.08 -2.67
C GLU A 345 8.32 10.15 -1.16
N ALA A 346 9.16 10.81 -0.38
CA ALA A 346 8.94 11.02 1.05
C ALA A 346 7.67 11.86 1.36
N VAL A 347 7.35 12.85 0.51
CA VAL A 347 6.09 13.61 0.63
C VAL A 347 4.90 12.72 0.31
N VAL A 348 4.96 11.93 -0.77
CA VAL A 348 3.91 10.97 -1.14
C VAL A 348 3.70 9.94 -0.03
N GLU A 349 4.76 9.44 0.60
CA GLU A 349 4.67 8.53 1.75
C GLU A 349 3.92 9.16 2.93
N ARG A 350 4.15 10.45 3.20
CA ARG A 350 3.41 11.18 4.24
C ARG A 350 1.92 11.29 3.92
N PHE A 351 1.56 11.56 2.67
CA PHE A 351 0.15 11.54 2.24
C PHE A 351 -0.44 10.13 2.35
N TRP A 352 0.32 9.10 1.97
CA TRP A 352 -0.11 7.72 2.09
C TRP A 352 -0.43 7.33 3.54
N HIS A 353 0.35 7.77 4.53
CA HIS A 353 0.03 7.53 5.94
C HIS A 353 -1.32 8.09 6.39
N VAL A 354 -1.84 9.12 5.73
CA VAL A 354 -3.18 9.67 5.98
C VAL A 354 -4.25 8.87 5.25
N PHE A 355 -4.03 8.52 3.98
CA PHE A 355 -5.02 7.81 3.16
C PHE A 355 -5.07 6.30 3.40
N GLN A 356 -4.02 5.70 3.93
CA GLN A 356 -3.94 4.26 4.19
C GLN A 356 -4.99 3.78 5.21
N PRO A 357 -5.12 4.37 6.43
CA PRO A 357 -6.20 3.99 7.35
C PRO A 357 -7.59 4.21 6.76
N LEU A 358 -7.74 5.28 5.98
CA LEU A 358 -9.02 5.64 5.37
C LEU A 358 -9.43 4.62 4.29
N LEU A 359 -8.51 4.23 3.41
CA LEU A 359 -8.75 3.21 2.38
C LEU A 359 -9.17 1.89 3.01
N PHE A 360 -8.34 1.33 3.90
CA PHE A 360 -8.58 0.02 4.49
C PHE A 360 -9.81 0.01 5.41
N GLY A 361 -10.03 1.09 6.16
CA GLY A 361 -11.24 1.26 6.96
C GLY A 361 -12.51 1.29 6.11
N LEU A 362 -12.54 2.09 5.03
CA LEU A 362 -13.71 2.17 4.15
C LEU A 362 -14.01 0.86 3.45
N ILE A 363 -12.98 0.11 3.05
CA ILE A 363 -13.15 -1.21 2.43
C ILE A 363 -13.70 -2.22 3.45
N GLY A 364 -13.17 -2.21 4.67
CA GLY A 364 -13.72 -3.04 5.74
C GLY A 364 -15.20 -2.72 6.01
N ALA A 365 -15.57 -1.43 5.95
CA ALA A 365 -16.93 -0.98 6.16
C ALA A 365 -17.89 -1.26 4.99
N GLU A 366 -17.40 -1.62 3.80
CA GLU A 366 -18.27 -2.07 2.69
C GLU A 366 -18.74 -3.52 2.85
N VAL A 367 -18.06 -4.32 3.67
CA VAL A 367 -18.38 -5.75 3.83
C VAL A 367 -19.47 -5.93 4.90
N ILE A 368 -20.68 -6.29 4.46
CA ILE A 368 -21.86 -6.44 5.31
C ILE A 368 -22.18 -7.94 5.49
N LEU A 369 -22.01 -8.47 6.70
CA LEU A 369 -22.21 -9.89 7.00
C LEU A 369 -23.62 -10.40 6.70
N THR A 370 -24.64 -9.58 6.90
CA THR A 370 -26.04 -9.99 6.66
C THR A 370 -26.37 -10.16 5.18
N SER A 371 -25.62 -9.51 4.29
CA SER A 371 -25.74 -9.69 2.83
C SER A 371 -24.87 -10.81 2.27
N LEU A 372 -23.97 -11.36 3.10
CA LEU A 372 -23.03 -12.40 2.68
C LEU A 372 -23.63 -13.77 2.92
N GLU A 373 -23.90 -14.47 1.82
CA GLU A 373 -24.24 -15.87 1.87
C GLU A 373 -23.00 -16.68 2.29
N VAL A 374 -23.12 -17.45 3.39
CA VAL A 374 -22.01 -18.22 3.96
C VAL A 374 -21.40 -19.17 2.92
N MET A 375 -22.23 -19.72 2.04
CA MET A 375 -21.80 -20.58 0.95
C MET A 375 -20.85 -19.85 0.00
N THR A 376 -21.21 -18.64 -0.47
CA THR A 376 -20.37 -17.84 -1.36
C THR A 376 -19.02 -17.48 -0.74
N VAL A 377 -19.00 -17.17 0.57
CA VAL A 377 -17.75 -16.92 1.32
C VAL A 377 -16.85 -18.16 1.32
N PHE A 378 -17.41 -19.33 1.62
CA PHE A 378 -16.65 -20.58 1.64
C PHE A 378 -16.12 -20.95 0.25
N LEU A 379 -16.97 -20.81 -0.78
CA LEU A 379 -16.59 -21.02 -2.19
C LEU A 379 -15.50 -20.05 -2.64
N GLY A 380 -15.56 -18.79 -2.21
CA GLY A 380 -14.54 -17.78 -2.47
C GLY A 380 -13.20 -18.11 -1.82
N ILE A 381 -13.20 -18.62 -0.59
CA ILE A 381 -11.99 -19.10 0.10
C ILE A 381 -11.40 -20.31 -0.64
N ALA A 382 -12.23 -21.27 -1.05
CA ALA A 382 -11.78 -22.43 -1.82
C ALA A 382 -11.15 -22.00 -3.16
N ALA A 383 -11.80 -21.08 -3.87
CA ALA A 383 -11.29 -20.53 -5.13
C ALA A 383 -9.93 -19.84 -4.94
N LEU A 384 -9.78 -19.05 -3.87
CA LEU A 384 -8.54 -18.41 -3.49
C LEU A 384 -7.42 -19.41 -3.23
N PHE A 385 -7.67 -20.50 -2.50
CA PHE A 385 -6.65 -21.52 -2.24
C PHE A 385 -6.19 -22.23 -3.52
N ILE A 386 -7.13 -22.56 -4.42
CA ILE A 386 -6.80 -23.20 -5.70
C ILE A 386 -5.91 -22.28 -6.56
N ALA A 387 -6.30 -21.01 -6.71
CA ALA A 387 -5.52 -20.04 -7.48
C ALA A 387 -4.14 -19.77 -6.86
N LEU A 388 -4.05 -19.68 -5.53
CA LEU A 388 -2.79 -19.57 -4.80
C LEU A 388 -1.88 -20.77 -5.02
N LEU A 389 -2.42 -21.98 -5.01
CA LEU A 389 -1.64 -23.20 -5.23
C LEU A 389 -1.03 -23.20 -6.64
N VAL A 390 -1.82 -22.87 -7.66
CA VAL A 390 -1.32 -22.71 -9.03
C VAL A 390 -0.26 -21.61 -9.10
N ARG A 391 -0.46 -20.47 -8.43
CA ARG A 391 0.53 -19.39 -8.35
C ARG A 391 1.86 -19.90 -7.80
N LEU A 392 1.86 -20.64 -6.70
CA LEU A 392 3.06 -21.17 -6.07
C LEU A 392 3.78 -22.15 -7.01
N LEU A 393 3.05 -23.05 -7.67
CA LEU A 393 3.60 -23.99 -8.64
C LEU A 393 4.24 -23.26 -9.84
N THR A 394 3.52 -22.32 -10.44
CA THR A 394 4.01 -21.54 -11.59
C THR A 394 5.22 -20.71 -11.21
N THR A 395 5.21 -20.06 -10.04
CA THR A 395 6.34 -19.27 -9.55
C THR A 395 7.57 -20.15 -9.36
N PHE A 396 7.42 -21.33 -8.77
CA PHE A 396 8.52 -22.27 -8.61
C PHE A 396 9.12 -22.67 -9.97
N VAL A 397 8.28 -23.06 -10.94
CA VAL A 397 8.70 -23.44 -12.31
C VAL A 397 9.44 -22.29 -13.01
N VAL A 398 8.94 -21.07 -12.89
CA VAL A 398 9.55 -19.86 -13.47
C VAL A 398 10.92 -19.57 -12.88
N VAL A 399 11.10 -19.83 -11.58
CA VAL A 399 12.35 -19.56 -10.87
C VAL A 399 13.36 -20.70 -11.06
N LEU A 400 12.95 -21.91 -11.48
CA LEU A 400 13.87 -23.01 -11.80
C LEU A 400 14.97 -22.61 -12.78
N ARG A 401 14.62 -21.79 -13.78
CA ARG A 401 15.50 -21.29 -14.84
C ARG A 401 16.28 -20.03 -14.49
N ALA A 402 16.33 -19.63 -13.21
CA ALA A 402 16.95 -18.36 -12.80
C ALA A 402 18.31 -18.53 -12.09
N GLY A 403 18.85 -19.75 -12.00
CA GLY A 403 20.19 -20.00 -11.43
C GLY A 403 20.30 -19.97 -9.90
N PHE A 404 19.18 -19.82 -9.18
CA PHE A 404 19.16 -19.81 -7.71
C PHE A 404 19.29 -21.21 -7.09
N ASN A 405 19.67 -21.27 -5.80
CA ASN A 405 19.67 -22.50 -5.01
C ASN A 405 18.24 -22.95 -4.67
N LEU A 406 18.00 -24.26 -4.48
CA LEU A 406 16.66 -24.79 -4.15
C LEU A 406 16.00 -24.07 -2.95
N LYS A 407 16.79 -23.76 -1.91
CA LYS A 407 16.32 -22.99 -0.73
C LYS A 407 15.85 -21.58 -1.11
N GLU A 408 16.58 -20.90 -1.97
CA GLU A 408 16.25 -19.56 -2.46
C GLU A 408 15.01 -19.59 -3.38
N LYS A 409 14.86 -20.64 -4.22
CA LYS A 409 13.67 -20.81 -5.07
C LYS A 409 12.40 -20.95 -4.23
N VAL A 410 12.47 -21.75 -3.16
CA VAL A 410 11.36 -21.92 -2.21
C VAL A 410 11.05 -20.59 -1.51
N PHE A 411 12.08 -19.84 -1.09
CA PHE A 411 11.88 -18.53 -0.48
C PHE A 411 11.19 -17.54 -1.43
N ILE A 412 11.67 -17.39 -2.67
CA ILE A 412 11.08 -16.52 -3.69
C ILE A 412 9.61 -16.89 -3.93
N THR A 413 9.32 -18.19 -4.03
CA THR A 413 7.96 -18.70 -4.27
C THR A 413 7.01 -18.33 -3.14
N LEU A 414 7.42 -18.53 -1.89
CA LEU A 414 6.57 -18.22 -0.72
C LEU A 414 6.47 -16.72 -0.43
N ALA A 415 7.51 -15.95 -0.75
CA ALA A 415 7.49 -14.50 -0.67
C ALA A 415 6.52 -13.85 -1.69
N TRP A 416 6.13 -14.58 -2.75
CA TRP A 416 5.21 -14.14 -3.81
C TRP A 416 3.72 -14.39 -3.50
N MET A 417 3.41 -14.79 -2.27
CA MET A 417 2.05 -15.11 -1.79
C MET A 417 1.21 -13.91 -1.29
N PRO A 418 1.76 -12.90 -0.60
CA PRO A 418 0.95 -11.91 0.12
C PRO A 418 0.09 -11.02 -0.79
N LYS A 419 -1.19 -10.86 -0.45
CA LYS A 419 -2.17 -9.94 -1.07
C LYS A 419 -2.66 -8.94 -0.03
N ALA A 420 -2.72 -7.65 -0.37
CA ALA A 420 -3.19 -6.59 0.54
C ALA A 420 -3.62 -5.31 -0.20
N THR A 421 -2.65 -4.46 -0.58
CA THR A 421 -2.95 -3.06 -0.96
C THR A 421 -3.60 -2.89 -2.31
N VAL A 422 -3.22 -3.68 -3.31
CA VAL A 422 -3.83 -3.58 -4.66
C VAL A 422 -5.27 -4.07 -4.58
N GLN A 423 -5.50 -5.21 -3.93
CA GLN A 423 -6.82 -5.79 -3.70
C GLN A 423 -7.74 -4.79 -2.99
N ALA A 424 -7.22 -4.10 -1.98
CA ALA A 424 -7.93 -3.04 -1.30
C ALA A 424 -8.29 -1.90 -2.27
N ALA A 425 -7.30 -1.38 -2.99
CA ALA A 425 -7.45 -0.19 -3.81
C ALA A 425 -8.36 -0.39 -5.02
N ILE A 426 -8.27 -1.52 -5.73
CA ILE A 426 -9.05 -1.78 -6.96
C ILE A 426 -10.23 -2.74 -6.76
N GLY A 427 -10.29 -3.51 -5.67
CA GLY A 427 -11.35 -4.51 -5.46
C GLY A 427 -12.77 -3.92 -5.35
N SER A 428 -12.90 -2.68 -4.89
CA SER A 428 -14.19 -1.97 -4.81
C SER A 428 -14.56 -1.21 -6.09
N THR A 429 -13.61 -0.99 -7.01
CA THR A 429 -13.85 -0.12 -8.18
C THR A 429 -14.84 -0.73 -9.17
N ALA A 430 -14.86 -2.05 -9.32
CA ALA A 430 -15.85 -2.73 -10.18
C ALA A 430 -17.27 -2.63 -9.59
N LEU A 431 -17.39 -2.73 -8.26
CA LEU A 431 -18.64 -2.53 -7.54
C LEU A 431 -19.14 -1.08 -7.65
N ASP A 432 -18.26 -0.11 -7.48
CA ASP A 432 -18.60 1.32 -7.59
C ASP A 432 -19.08 1.67 -9.01
N MET A 433 -18.45 1.07 -10.03
CA MET A 433 -18.89 1.20 -11.42
C MET A 433 -20.28 0.58 -11.64
N ALA A 434 -20.53 -0.62 -11.11
CA ALA A 434 -21.84 -1.27 -11.19
C ALA A 434 -22.95 -0.44 -10.53
N ARG A 435 -22.67 0.14 -9.35
CA ARG A 435 -23.57 1.06 -8.65
C ARG A 435 -23.88 2.30 -9.46
N SER A 436 -22.87 2.91 -10.10
CA SER A 436 -23.06 4.10 -10.94
C SER A 436 -24.01 3.87 -12.13
N LYS A 437 -24.10 2.62 -12.61
CA LYS A 437 -25.01 2.22 -13.69
C LYS A 437 -26.38 1.74 -13.22
N ASN A 438 -26.60 1.64 -11.90
CA ASN A 438 -27.82 1.13 -11.28
C ASN A 438 -28.23 -0.29 -11.75
N ASP A 439 -27.27 -1.13 -12.11
CA ASP A 439 -27.52 -2.52 -12.51
C ASP A 439 -27.37 -3.45 -11.29
N LEU A 440 -28.43 -4.17 -10.92
CA LEU A 440 -28.47 -5.00 -9.72
C LEU A 440 -27.64 -6.28 -9.86
N ASP A 441 -27.58 -6.87 -11.05
CA ASP A 441 -26.84 -8.12 -11.28
C ASP A 441 -25.33 -7.86 -11.25
N LEU A 442 -24.89 -6.77 -11.88
CA LEU A 442 -23.49 -6.34 -11.85
C LEU A 442 -23.05 -5.92 -10.43
N GLN A 443 -23.96 -5.39 -9.62
CA GLN A 443 -23.66 -5.08 -8.21
C GLN A 443 -23.42 -6.33 -7.40
N LYS A 444 -24.19 -7.41 -7.63
CA LYS A 444 -23.96 -8.70 -6.96
C LYS A 444 -22.58 -9.25 -7.30
N TYR A 445 -22.21 -9.26 -8.58
CA TYR A 445 -20.87 -9.68 -9.00
C TYR A 445 -19.76 -8.79 -8.40
N GLY A 446 -19.97 -7.48 -8.36
CA GLY A 446 -19.05 -6.55 -7.71
C GLY A 446 -18.87 -6.81 -6.22
N MET A 447 -19.95 -7.17 -5.51
CA MET A 447 -19.90 -7.55 -4.09
C MET A 447 -19.13 -8.85 -3.88
N ASP A 448 -19.32 -9.85 -4.74
CA ASP A 448 -18.56 -11.10 -4.70
C ASP A 448 -17.07 -10.83 -4.90
N VAL A 449 -16.72 -10.01 -5.90
CA VAL A 449 -15.32 -9.60 -6.15
C VAL A 449 -14.71 -8.90 -4.94
N LEU A 450 -15.42 -7.93 -4.37
CA LEU A 450 -14.96 -7.20 -3.19
C LEU A 450 -14.78 -8.13 -1.99
N THR A 451 -15.71 -9.05 -1.78
CA THR A 451 -15.68 -9.98 -0.65
C THR A 451 -14.50 -10.92 -0.73
N VAL A 452 -14.28 -11.56 -1.89
CA VAL A 452 -13.11 -12.44 -2.10
C VAL A 452 -11.82 -11.64 -2.01
N ALA A 453 -11.78 -10.40 -2.51
CA ALA A 453 -10.64 -9.50 -2.34
C ALA A 453 -10.35 -9.26 -0.85
N VAL A 454 -11.34 -8.89 -0.03
CA VAL A 454 -11.15 -8.68 1.42
C VAL A 454 -10.69 -9.95 2.15
N LEU A 455 -11.28 -11.10 1.83
CA LEU A 455 -10.85 -12.39 2.38
C LEU A 455 -9.41 -12.72 2.02
N SER A 456 -8.98 -12.38 0.79
CA SER A 456 -7.59 -12.56 0.37
C SER A 456 -6.62 -11.73 1.21
N ILE A 457 -6.98 -10.50 1.56
CA ILE A 457 -6.18 -9.62 2.41
C ILE A 457 -6.09 -10.20 3.81
N LEU A 458 -7.23 -10.60 4.38
CA LEU A 458 -7.35 -11.13 5.73
C LEU A 458 -6.51 -12.38 5.95
N ILE A 459 -6.47 -13.28 4.95
CA ILE A 459 -5.77 -14.56 5.04
C ILE A 459 -4.30 -14.42 4.62
N THR A 460 -4.02 -13.87 3.44
CA THR A 460 -2.69 -14.00 2.84
C THR A 460 -1.69 -12.95 3.32
N ALA A 461 -2.12 -11.76 3.73
CA ALA A 461 -1.22 -10.74 4.27
C ALA A 461 -0.50 -11.21 5.56
N PRO A 462 -1.19 -11.71 6.60
CA PRO A 462 -0.52 -12.22 7.79
C PRO A 462 0.29 -13.48 7.50
N VAL A 463 -0.27 -14.45 6.77
CA VAL A 463 0.44 -15.70 6.41
C VAL A 463 1.73 -15.39 5.66
N GLY A 464 1.67 -14.48 4.68
CA GLY A 464 2.82 -14.05 3.90
C GLY A 464 3.89 -13.34 4.72
N ALA A 465 3.50 -12.42 5.62
CA ALA A 465 4.44 -11.74 6.52
C ALA A 465 5.18 -12.75 7.42
N ILE A 466 4.45 -13.71 7.99
CA ILE A 466 5.01 -14.77 8.84
C ILE A 466 5.98 -15.63 8.03
N LEU A 467 5.59 -16.08 6.84
CA LEU A 467 6.44 -16.92 5.98
C LEU A 467 7.76 -16.21 5.62
N ILE A 468 7.70 -14.95 5.18
CA ILE A 468 8.90 -14.20 4.78
C ILE A 468 9.85 -14.03 5.97
N SER A 469 9.32 -13.67 7.14
CA SER A 469 10.14 -13.43 8.33
C SER A 469 10.80 -14.69 8.89
N LEU A 470 10.11 -15.83 8.89
CA LEU A 470 10.63 -17.09 9.41
C LEU A 470 11.57 -17.77 8.43
N LEU A 471 11.26 -17.71 7.15
CA LEU A 471 12.01 -18.39 6.10
C LEU A 471 13.17 -17.56 5.56
N GLY A 472 13.11 -16.23 5.62
CA GLY A 472 14.20 -15.35 5.18
C GLY A 472 15.53 -15.72 5.82
N PRO A 473 15.66 -15.68 7.15
CA PRO A 473 16.90 -16.02 7.85
C PRO A 473 17.34 -17.49 7.70
N ARG A 474 16.40 -18.40 7.43
CA ARG A 474 16.66 -19.86 7.33
C ARG A 474 17.05 -20.33 5.93
N LEU A 475 16.49 -19.70 4.90
CA LEU A 475 16.66 -20.10 3.50
C LEU A 475 17.68 -19.23 2.76
N LEU A 476 17.83 -17.95 3.15
CA LEU A 476 18.79 -17.04 2.54
C LEU A 476 20.14 -17.10 3.25
N GLN A 477 21.22 -17.04 2.46
CA GLN A 477 22.58 -16.99 2.99
C GLN A 477 22.98 -15.54 3.29
N LYS A 478 23.74 -15.35 4.37
CA LYS A 478 24.50 -14.10 4.59
C LYS A 478 25.74 -14.11 3.70
N PRO A 479 26.25 -12.93 3.29
CA PRO A 479 27.42 -12.85 2.43
C PRO A 479 28.59 -13.58 3.08
N LYS A 480 29.25 -14.45 2.31
CA LYS A 480 30.46 -15.15 2.76
C LYS A 480 31.69 -14.26 2.66
N ASN A 481 31.62 -13.21 1.83
CA ASN A 481 32.75 -12.35 1.52
C ASN A 481 32.68 -11.01 2.32
N PRO A 482 33.68 -10.67 3.17
CA PRO A 482 33.66 -9.48 4.01
C PRO A 482 33.67 -8.14 3.22
N GLU A 483 34.15 -8.14 1.97
CA GLU A 483 34.13 -6.95 1.10
C GLU A 483 32.71 -6.47 0.74
N TRP A 484 31.74 -7.38 0.61
CA TRP A 484 30.35 -7.00 0.38
C TRP A 484 29.72 -6.31 1.61
N GLY A 485 30.20 -6.64 2.82
CA GLY A 485 29.78 -5.97 4.05
C GLY A 485 30.29 -4.52 4.14
N GLU A 486 31.52 -4.27 3.71
CA GLU A 486 32.15 -2.94 3.70
C GLU A 486 31.55 -2.01 2.63
N ILE A 487 31.40 -2.49 1.38
CA ILE A 487 30.80 -1.73 0.28
C ILE A 487 29.37 -1.28 0.63
N PHE A 488 28.61 -2.11 1.35
CA PHE A 488 27.24 -1.79 1.75
C PHE A 488 27.15 -0.94 3.02
N LYS A 489 28.03 -1.13 4.02
CA LYS A 489 28.15 -0.20 5.15
C LYS A 489 28.42 1.22 4.67
N GLN A 490 29.33 1.39 3.70
CA GLN A 490 29.59 2.69 3.08
C GLN A 490 28.34 3.28 2.40
N LYS A 491 27.58 2.47 1.65
CA LYS A 491 26.38 2.93 0.95
C LYS A 491 25.23 3.31 1.89
N MET A 492 25.06 2.57 3.00
CA MET A 492 24.12 2.93 4.06
C MET A 492 24.55 4.17 4.84
N LEU A 493 25.85 4.33 5.14
CA LEU A 493 26.39 5.52 5.80
C LEU A 493 26.23 6.80 4.96
N ILE A 494 26.32 6.68 3.63
CA ILE A 494 26.07 7.80 2.71
C ILE A 494 24.59 8.17 2.72
N ASN A 495 23.68 7.19 2.66
CA ASN A 495 22.24 7.45 2.75
C ASN A 495 21.81 7.98 4.12
N SER A 496 22.41 7.51 5.23
CA SER A 496 22.09 8.00 6.57
C SER A 496 22.62 9.42 6.82
N LYS A 497 23.79 9.78 6.29
CA LYS A 497 24.31 11.16 6.32
C LYS A 497 23.44 12.14 5.51
N HIS A 498 22.80 11.68 4.44
CA HIS A 498 21.81 12.47 3.70
C HIS A 498 20.48 12.63 4.46
N LEU A 499 20.07 11.64 5.26
CA LEU A 499 18.91 11.71 6.16
C LEU A 499 19.19 12.50 7.46
N GLN A 500 20.45 12.60 7.90
CA GLN A 500 20.85 13.36 9.10
C GLN A 500 21.19 14.84 8.83
N ARG A 501 21.30 15.27 7.56
CA ARG A 501 21.50 16.68 7.18
C ARG A 501 20.21 17.51 7.15
N PHE A 502 19.10 16.99 7.68
CA PHE A 502 17.90 17.79 7.90
C PHE A 502 17.97 18.44 9.29
N PRO A 503 17.87 19.76 9.40
CA PRO A 503 17.81 20.42 10.71
C PRO A 503 16.53 20.01 11.42
N GLU A 504 16.64 19.79 12.73
CA GLU A 504 15.53 19.53 13.63
C GLU A 504 14.37 20.55 13.46
N PRO A 505 13.12 20.15 13.70
CA PRO A 505 11.94 21.00 13.57
C PRO A 505 11.95 22.25 14.49
N SER A 506 12.90 22.36 15.41
CA SER A 506 13.10 23.53 16.29
C SER A 506 13.66 24.77 15.57
N LYS A 507 14.21 24.63 14.36
CA LYS A 507 14.78 25.78 13.61
C LYS A 507 13.79 26.49 12.68
N TRP A 508 12.56 26.00 12.54
CA TRP A 508 11.54 26.62 11.67
C TRP A 508 10.71 27.71 12.36
N SER A 509 10.79 27.87 13.68
CA SER A 509 10.02 28.89 14.42
C SER A 509 10.71 30.27 14.51
N LEU A 510 11.95 30.41 14.04
CA LEU A 510 12.74 31.64 14.19
C LEU A 510 13.05 32.37 12.87
N SER A 511 12.48 31.95 11.75
CA SER A 511 12.67 32.60 10.43
C SER A 511 11.39 33.20 9.85
N LEU A 512 10.32 33.28 10.64
CA LEU A 512 9.04 33.91 10.27
C LEU A 512 8.85 35.31 10.88
N VAL A 513 9.89 35.84 11.51
CA VAL A 513 9.96 37.24 11.98
C VAL A 513 11.32 37.79 11.57
N HIS A 514 11.47 38.09 10.28
CA HIS A 514 12.22 39.23 9.74
C HIS A 514 12.08 39.31 8.22
#